data_AF-A0AA37TL19-F1
#
_entry.id   AF-A0AA37TL19-F1
#
_cell.length_a   1.000
_cell.length_b   1.000
_cell.length_c   1.000
_cell.angle_alpha   90.00
_cell.angle_beta   90.00
_cell.angle_gamma   90.00
#
_symmetry.space_group_name_H-M   'P 1'
#
loop_
_entity.id
_entity.type
_entity.pdbx_description
1 polymer ?
#
loop_
_entity_poly.entity_id
_entity_poly.type
_entity_poly.pdbx_seq_one_letter_code
_entity_poly.pdbx_strand_id
1 'polypeptide(L)'
;MSEAAAAMTPSLWTRLSNPSHFMRWSGALVPWLTALSLGVLAVGLYMTFFVVPPDYQQGETVRIMYIHVPAAWLGVFFYGAMSVSAIGSLVWRHPLADVAQRAAAPIGAAFTLICLVTGSLWGKPMWGTYWVWDARLTSMLILLLIYCGIIALWRTLEDPNRAARAVAILTLVGAVNLPIIKFSVNWWSTLHQPASILRMGGSTIDPSMLYPLLIMIGAATLGGTTLHLYAMRTEIMRRRVRTLTIREAERLDRTQPRLTPTPATLPVGQPV
;
A
#
# COMPACT_ATOMS: atom_id res chain seq x y z
N MET A 1 -53.74 4.60 -12.03
CA MET A 1 -52.66 4.92 -12.97
C MET A 1 -51.35 4.78 -12.21
N SER A 2 -50.50 3.83 -12.63
CA SER A 2 -49.30 3.39 -11.93
C SER A 2 -48.16 4.40 -12.14
N GLU A 3 -47.72 5.07 -11.07
CA GLU A 3 -46.43 5.76 -11.06
C GLU A 3 -45.34 4.71 -10.83
N ALA A 4 -44.70 4.32 -11.91
CA ALA A 4 -43.46 3.56 -11.87
C ALA A 4 -42.37 4.46 -11.24
N ALA A 5 -42.06 4.20 -9.97
CA ALA A 5 -40.87 4.73 -9.33
C ALA A 5 -39.64 4.24 -10.12
N ALA A 6 -39.13 5.09 -11.01
CA ALA A 6 -37.87 4.86 -11.69
C ALA A 6 -36.79 4.73 -10.61
N ALA A 7 -36.34 3.50 -10.35
CA ALA A 7 -35.25 3.22 -9.44
C ALA A 7 -34.01 3.95 -9.95
N MET A 8 -33.72 5.13 -9.37
CA MET A 8 -32.47 5.85 -9.60
C MET A 8 -31.34 4.89 -9.29
N THR A 9 -30.66 4.42 -10.34
CA THR A 9 -29.47 3.59 -10.19
C THR A 9 -28.49 4.34 -9.30
N PRO A 10 -28.11 3.81 -8.13
CA PRO A 10 -27.22 4.53 -7.23
C PRO A 10 -25.94 4.86 -8.00
N SER A 11 -25.45 6.10 -7.82
CA SER A 11 -24.24 6.57 -8.47
C SER A 11 -23.09 5.62 -8.15
N LEU A 12 -22.10 5.56 -9.03
CA LEU A 12 -20.94 4.68 -8.87
C LEU A 12 -20.23 4.93 -7.52
N TRP A 13 -20.24 6.19 -7.07
CA TRP A 13 -19.81 6.62 -5.74
C TRP A 13 -20.60 5.95 -4.61
N THR A 14 -21.94 5.99 -4.63
CA THR A 14 -22.76 5.38 -3.58
C THR A 14 -22.60 3.85 -3.52
N ARG A 15 -22.37 3.19 -4.66
CA ARG A 15 -22.12 1.74 -4.71
C ARG A 15 -20.75 1.37 -4.13
N LEU A 16 -19.71 2.16 -4.43
CA LEU A 16 -18.37 1.94 -3.89
C LEU A 16 -18.25 2.30 -2.41
N SER A 17 -19.09 3.21 -1.91
CA SER A 17 -19.16 3.57 -0.50
C SER A 17 -19.69 2.45 0.40
N ASN A 18 -20.36 1.42 -0.15
CA ASN A 18 -20.85 0.31 0.65
C ASN A 18 -19.80 -0.83 0.71
N PRO A 19 -19.22 -1.12 1.89
CA PRO A 19 -18.21 -2.17 2.03
C PRO A 19 -18.68 -3.55 1.55
N SER A 20 -19.99 -3.85 1.63
CA SER A 20 -20.54 -5.12 1.16
C SER A 20 -20.47 -5.26 -0.38
N HIS A 21 -20.71 -4.18 -1.11
CA HIS A 21 -20.60 -4.16 -2.57
C HIS A 21 -19.14 -4.31 -3.00
N PHE A 22 -18.23 -3.60 -2.34
CA PHE A 22 -16.79 -3.76 -2.56
C PHE A 22 -16.35 -5.21 -2.31
N MET A 23 -16.78 -5.83 -1.21
CA MET A 23 -16.46 -7.22 -0.88
C MET A 23 -17.03 -8.22 -1.91
N ARG A 24 -18.21 -7.98 -2.47
CA ARG A 24 -18.76 -8.86 -3.51
C ARG A 24 -17.99 -8.73 -4.82
N TRP A 25 -17.79 -7.51 -5.30
CA TRP A 25 -17.11 -7.24 -6.57
C TRP A 25 -15.64 -7.67 -6.54
N SER A 26 -14.89 -7.26 -5.50
CA SER A 26 -13.50 -7.67 -5.35
C SER A 26 -13.36 -9.17 -5.16
N GLY A 27 -14.35 -9.85 -4.58
CA GLY A 27 -14.31 -11.31 -4.40
C GLY A 27 -14.35 -12.07 -5.71
N ALA A 28 -15.15 -11.59 -6.67
CA ALA A 28 -15.20 -12.16 -8.01
C ALA A 28 -13.96 -11.80 -8.84
N LEU A 29 -13.44 -10.59 -8.69
CA LEU A 29 -12.35 -10.07 -9.53
C LEU A 29 -10.96 -10.60 -9.13
N VAL A 30 -10.71 -10.71 -7.82
CA VAL A 30 -9.38 -10.99 -7.28
C VAL A 30 -8.76 -12.32 -7.76
N PRO A 31 -9.50 -13.44 -7.90
CA PRO A 31 -8.93 -14.68 -8.45
C PRO A 31 -8.40 -14.51 -9.89
N TRP A 32 -9.13 -13.79 -10.74
CA TRP A 32 -8.70 -13.50 -12.12
C TRP A 32 -7.49 -12.59 -12.16
N LEU A 33 -7.46 -11.53 -11.34
CA LEU A 33 -6.28 -10.69 -11.20
C LEU A 33 -5.08 -11.46 -10.65
N THR A 34 -5.31 -12.45 -9.78
CA THR A 34 -4.25 -13.33 -9.27
C THR A 34 -3.68 -14.18 -10.40
N ALA A 35 -4.54 -14.87 -11.17
CA ALA A 35 -4.10 -15.68 -12.31
C ALA A 35 -3.36 -14.82 -13.36
N LEU A 36 -3.91 -13.66 -13.71
CA LEU A 36 -3.29 -12.74 -14.65
C LEU A 36 -1.96 -12.19 -14.13
N SER A 37 -1.87 -11.80 -12.86
CA SER A 37 -0.62 -11.29 -12.28
C SER A 37 0.48 -12.34 -12.26
N LEU A 38 0.16 -13.59 -11.90
CA LEU A 38 1.11 -14.70 -11.96
C LEU A 38 1.54 -15.02 -13.39
N GLY A 39 0.61 -15.01 -14.36
CA GLY A 39 0.91 -15.26 -15.76
C GLY A 39 1.84 -14.19 -16.35
N VAL A 40 1.52 -12.90 -16.16
CA VAL A 40 2.34 -11.79 -16.66
C VAL A 40 3.70 -11.74 -15.95
N LEU A 41 3.75 -12.06 -14.64
CA LEU A 41 5.02 -12.18 -13.92
C LEU A 41 5.88 -13.31 -14.46
N ALA A 42 5.31 -14.49 -14.73
CA ALA A 42 6.04 -15.61 -15.32
C ALA A 42 6.63 -15.26 -16.69
N VAL A 43 5.86 -14.58 -17.54
CA VAL A 43 6.33 -14.07 -18.84
C VAL A 43 7.45 -13.05 -18.64
N GLY A 44 7.28 -12.08 -17.74
CA GLY A 44 8.29 -11.07 -17.45
C GLY A 44 9.61 -11.68 -16.96
N LEU A 45 9.55 -12.62 -16.01
CA LEU A 45 10.73 -13.33 -15.51
C LEU A 45 11.39 -14.16 -16.59
N TYR A 46 10.62 -14.85 -17.43
CA TYR A 46 11.16 -15.59 -18.57
C TYR A 46 11.92 -14.65 -19.51
N MET A 47 11.33 -13.51 -19.86
CA MET A 47 11.99 -12.54 -20.73
C MET A 47 13.27 -11.98 -20.09
N THR A 48 13.22 -11.61 -18.80
CA THR A 48 14.40 -11.12 -18.06
C THR A 48 15.54 -12.12 -18.01
N PHE A 49 15.26 -13.42 -17.80
CA PHE A 49 16.32 -14.41 -17.60
C PHE A 49 16.78 -15.12 -18.87
N PHE A 50 15.96 -15.19 -19.91
CA PHE A 50 16.26 -15.99 -21.10
C PHE A 50 16.27 -15.20 -22.40
N VAL A 51 15.68 -14.00 -22.44
CA VAL A 51 15.52 -13.22 -23.69
C VAL A 51 16.37 -11.95 -23.68
N VAL A 52 16.46 -11.26 -22.55
CA VAL A 52 17.24 -10.02 -22.43
C VAL A 52 18.73 -10.29 -22.65
N PRO A 53 19.38 -9.61 -23.61
CA PRO A 53 20.82 -9.73 -23.80
C PRO A 53 21.57 -9.04 -22.65
N PRO A 54 22.80 -9.46 -22.33
CA PRO A 54 23.66 -8.72 -21.42
C PRO A 54 23.90 -7.30 -21.95
N ASP A 55 23.94 -6.32 -21.04
CA ASP A 55 24.28 -4.95 -21.41
C ASP A 55 25.77 -4.80 -21.70
N TYR A 56 26.14 -3.91 -22.63
CA TYR A 56 27.54 -3.70 -23.02
C TYR A 56 28.42 -3.22 -21.86
N GLN A 57 27.90 -2.38 -20.96
CA GLN A 57 28.65 -1.87 -19.80
C GLN A 57 28.36 -2.67 -18.53
N GLN A 58 27.11 -3.08 -18.32
CA GLN A 58 26.67 -3.70 -17.07
C GLN A 58 26.72 -5.24 -17.11
N GLY A 59 26.92 -5.84 -18.28
CA GLY A 59 26.86 -7.28 -18.47
C GLY A 59 25.55 -7.87 -17.94
N GLU A 60 25.65 -9.00 -17.23
CA GLU A 60 24.50 -9.68 -16.62
C GLU A 60 23.86 -8.91 -15.45
N THR A 61 24.56 -7.94 -14.87
CA THR A 61 24.03 -7.17 -13.72
C THR A 61 22.85 -6.29 -14.09
N VAL A 62 22.65 -5.99 -15.39
CA VAL A 62 21.46 -5.31 -15.92
C VAL A 62 20.17 -6.04 -15.54
N ARG A 63 20.21 -7.35 -15.28
CA ARG A 63 19.05 -8.15 -14.88
C ARG A 63 18.46 -7.70 -13.54
N ILE A 64 19.26 -7.10 -12.66
CA ILE A 64 18.78 -6.52 -11.39
C ILE A 64 17.78 -5.39 -11.65
N MET A 65 17.93 -4.64 -12.75
CA MET A 65 17.02 -3.57 -13.16
C MET A 65 15.56 -4.02 -13.21
N TYR A 66 15.30 -5.24 -13.70
CA TYR A 66 13.96 -5.79 -13.89
C TYR A 66 13.26 -6.14 -12.58
N ILE A 67 13.98 -6.13 -11.46
CA ILE A 67 13.41 -6.25 -10.11
C ILE A 67 13.43 -4.89 -9.42
N HIS A 68 14.56 -4.18 -9.50
CA HIS A 68 14.79 -2.90 -8.86
C HIS A 68 13.83 -1.81 -9.33
N VAL A 69 13.70 -1.62 -10.65
CA VAL A 69 12.88 -0.54 -11.22
C VAL A 69 11.38 -0.75 -10.94
N PRO A 70 10.80 -1.94 -11.12
CA PRO A 70 9.43 -2.19 -10.67
C PRO A 70 9.25 -1.99 -9.16
N ALA A 71 10.21 -2.39 -8.32
CA ALA A 71 10.13 -2.16 -6.88
C ALA A 71 10.15 -0.66 -6.52
N ALA A 72 11.02 0.12 -7.18
CA ALA A 72 11.06 1.57 -7.03
C ALA A 72 9.73 2.22 -7.42
N TRP A 73 9.17 1.80 -8.56
CA TRP A 73 7.86 2.24 -9.04
C TRP A 73 6.76 1.94 -8.03
N LEU A 74 6.67 0.70 -7.54
CA LEU A 74 5.64 0.28 -6.58
C LEU A 74 5.75 0.99 -5.23
N GLY A 75 6.96 1.25 -4.76
CA GLY A 75 7.18 2.04 -3.52
C GLY A 75 6.60 3.44 -3.61
N VAL A 76 6.83 4.15 -4.72
CA VAL A 76 6.29 5.50 -4.97
C VAL A 76 4.80 5.46 -5.33
N PHE A 77 4.38 4.49 -6.15
CA PHE A 77 2.99 4.30 -6.58
C PHE A 77 2.04 4.12 -5.41
N PHE A 78 2.36 3.20 -4.48
CA PHE A 78 1.51 2.97 -3.31
C PHE A 78 1.46 4.17 -2.38
N TYR A 79 2.53 4.94 -2.29
CA TYR A 79 2.53 6.15 -1.47
C TYR A 79 1.62 7.20 -2.10
N GLY A 80 1.68 7.38 -3.43
CA GLY A 80 0.74 8.23 -4.16
C GLY A 80 -0.71 7.78 -4.01
N ALA A 81 -0.98 6.47 -4.10
CA ALA A 81 -2.32 5.91 -3.86
C ALA A 81 -2.81 6.16 -2.42
N MET A 82 -1.91 6.09 -1.44
CA MET A 82 -2.20 6.48 -0.06
C MET A 82 -2.47 7.98 0.05
N SER A 83 -1.73 8.85 -0.64
CA SER A 83 -2.00 10.29 -0.65
C SER A 83 -3.39 10.62 -1.22
N VAL A 84 -3.81 9.97 -2.31
CA VAL A 84 -5.18 10.11 -2.84
C VAL A 84 -6.21 9.60 -1.83
N SER A 85 -5.92 8.48 -1.17
CA SER A 85 -6.78 7.94 -0.11
C SER A 85 -6.87 8.89 1.10
N ALA A 86 -5.79 9.55 1.48
CA ALA A 86 -5.76 10.53 2.57
C ALA A 86 -6.71 11.71 2.29
N ILE A 87 -6.70 12.24 1.05
CA ILE A 87 -7.66 13.26 0.61
C ILE A 87 -9.08 12.69 0.64
N GLY A 88 -9.25 11.46 0.13
CA GLY A 88 -10.45 10.62 0.26
C GLY A 88 -11.08 10.64 1.66
N SER A 89 -10.24 10.42 2.67
CA SER A 89 -10.62 10.38 4.08
C SER A 89 -10.94 11.77 4.64
N LEU A 90 -10.07 12.76 4.42
CA LEU A 90 -10.20 14.08 5.03
C LEU A 90 -11.30 14.94 4.40
N VAL A 91 -11.42 14.93 3.07
CA VAL A 91 -12.34 15.80 2.33
C VAL A 91 -13.73 15.18 2.24
N TRP A 92 -13.80 13.93 1.78
CA TRP A 92 -15.07 13.27 1.49
C TRP A 92 -15.53 12.29 2.56
N ARG A 93 -14.72 12.03 3.59
CA ARG A 93 -14.99 11.00 4.62
C ARG A 93 -15.35 9.65 3.99
N HIS A 94 -14.65 9.30 2.92
CA HIS A 94 -14.98 8.11 2.14
C HIS A 94 -14.70 6.83 2.99
N PRO A 95 -15.68 5.93 3.15
CA PRO A 95 -15.61 4.83 4.13
C PRO A 95 -14.51 3.80 3.84
N LEU A 96 -14.08 3.69 2.57
CA LEU A 96 -12.98 2.80 2.17
C LEU A 96 -11.62 3.49 2.07
N ALA A 97 -11.55 4.81 2.21
CA ALA A 97 -10.28 5.54 2.04
C ALA A 97 -9.26 5.11 3.10
N ASP A 98 -9.68 5.04 4.37
CA ASP A 98 -8.82 4.60 5.46
C ASP A 98 -8.41 3.13 5.34
N VAL A 99 -9.31 2.29 4.82
CA VAL A 99 -9.03 0.87 4.54
C VAL A 99 -7.95 0.78 3.46
N ALA A 100 -8.11 1.51 2.36
CA ALA A 100 -7.16 1.54 1.26
C ALA A 100 -5.77 2.01 1.75
N GLN A 101 -5.73 3.10 2.52
CA GLN A 101 -4.50 3.66 3.05
C GLN A 101 -3.79 2.69 4.01
N ARG A 102 -4.51 2.09 4.96
CA ARG A 102 -3.97 1.13 5.92
C ARG A 102 -3.46 -0.14 5.24
N ALA A 103 -4.17 -0.62 4.22
CA ALA A 103 -3.79 -1.80 3.46
C ALA A 103 -2.58 -1.58 2.54
N ALA A 104 -2.43 -0.38 1.97
CA ALA A 104 -1.34 -0.05 1.06
C ALA A 104 0.01 0.12 1.77
N ALA A 105 0.01 0.68 2.99
CA ALA A 105 1.24 1.02 3.72
C ALA A 105 2.28 -0.12 3.82
N PRO A 106 1.95 -1.35 4.28
CA PRO A 106 2.94 -2.42 4.35
C PRO A 106 3.42 -2.90 2.98
N ILE A 107 2.58 -2.82 1.94
CA ILE A 107 2.94 -3.23 0.58
C ILE A 107 3.97 -2.25 -0.01
N GLY A 108 3.66 -0.95 0.08
CA GLY A 108 4.57 0.10 -0.36
C GLY A 108 5.90 0.10 0.41
N ALA A 109 5.86 -0.14 1.73
CA ALA A 109 7.06 -0.29 2.55
C ALA A 109 7.94 -1.45 2.07
N ALA A 110 7.34 -2.63 1.80
CA ALA A 110 8.06 -3.80 1.33
C ALA A 110 8.75 -3.55 -0.02
N PHE A 111 8.05 -2.95 -0.98
CA PHE A 111 8.67 -2.61 -2.28
C PHE A 111 9.73 -1.52 -2.18
N THR A 112 9.57 -0.56 -1.26
CA THR A 112 10.61 0.45 -1.00
C THR A 112 11.86 -0.20 -0.41
N LEU A 113 11.70 -1.16 0.52
CA LEU A 113 12.81 -1.94 1.07
C LEU A 113 13.49 -2.79 -0.02
N ILE A 114 12.72 -3.50 -0.84
CA ILE A 114 13.25 -4.28 -1.98
C ILE A 114 14.04 -3.36 -2.92
N CYS A 115 13.52 -2.17 -3.23
CA CYS A 115 14.21 -1.17 -4.05
C CYS A 115 15.57 -0.78 -3.42
N LEU A 116 15.61 -0.46 -2.12
CA LEU A 116 16.84 -0.07 -1.45
C LEU A 116 17.88 -1.21 -1.43
N VAL A 117 17.45 -2.43 -1.13
CA VAL A 117 18.32 -3.62 -1.10
C VAL A 117 18.86 -3.92 -2.50
N THR A 118 17.98 -4.05 -3.49
CA THR A 118 18.38 -4.35 -4.88
C THR A 118 19.21 -3.21 -5.49
N GLY A 119 18.89 -1.96 -5.17
CA GLY A 119 19.67 -0.80 -5.60
C GLY A 119 21.07 -0.79 -5.02
N SER A 120 21.22 -1.17 -3.75
CA SER A 120 22.52 -1.33 -3.10
C SER A 120 23.35 -2.43 -3.75
N LEU A 121 22.74 -3.60 -4.00
CA LEU A 121 23.40 -4.72 -4.69
C LEU A 121 23.82 -4.36 -6.12
N TRP A 122 23.00 -3.60 -6.84
CA TRP A 122 23.31 -3.12 -8.19
C TRP A 122 24.37 -2.01 -8.19
N GLY A 123 24.37 -1.16 -7.16
CA GLY A 123 25.32 -0.06 -7.06
C GLY A 123 26.77 -0.51 -6.86
N LYS A 124 27.00 -1.65 -6.19
CA LYS A 124 28.35 -2.16 -5.96
C LYS A 124 29.15 -2.41 -7.24
N PRO A 125 28.66 -3.19 -8.23
CA PRO A 125 29.38 -3.37 -9.50
C PRO A 125 29.40 -2.11 -10.37
N MET A 126 28.37 -1.25 -10.30
CA MET A 126 28.27 -0.08 -11.18
C MET A 126 29.09 1.12 -10.73
N TRP A 127 29.19 1.35 -9.42
CA TRP A 127 29.78 2.56 -8.84
C TRP A 127 30.80 2.26 -7.73
N GLY A 128 31.13 0.99 -7.50
CA GLY A 128 32.13 0.57 -6.51
C GLY A 128 31.65 0.58 -5.06
N THR A 129 30.43 1.03 -4.78
CA THR A 129 29.88 1.19 -3.42
C THR A 129 28.42 0.72 -3.32
N TYR A 130 28.05 0.20 -2.14
CA TYR A 130 26.69 -0.20 -1.80
C TYR A 130 25.78 0.99 -1.46
N TRP A 131 26.35 2.11 -1.04
CA TRP A 131 25.60 3.27 -0.59
C TRP A 131 26.39 4.56 -0.79
N VAL A 132 25.66 5.61 -1.15
CA VAL A 132 26.10 7.00 -1.04
C VAL A 132 24.91 7.84 -0.57
N TRP A 133 25.20 8.94 0.12
CA TRP A 133 24.19 9.87 0.63
C TRP A 133 23.74 10.87 -0.44
N ASP A 134 23.34 10.38 -1.61
CA ASP A 134 22.80 11.25 -2.65
C ASP A 134 21.30 11.53 -2.45
N ALA A 135 20.77 12.49 -3.21
CA ALA A 135 19.38 12.92 -3.07
C ALA A 135 18.35 11.81 -3.35
N ARG A 136 18.62 10.89 -4.28
CA ARG A 136 17.66 9.83 -4.65
C ARG A 136 17.68 8.68 -3.64
N LEU A 137 18.86 8.17 -3.29
CA LEU A 137 18.98 7.11 -2.29
C LEU A 137 18.41 7.58 -0.95
N THR A 138 18.78 8.80 -0.53
CA THR A 138 18.34 9.36 0.74
C THR A 138 16.82 9.59 0.76
N SER A 139 16.23 10.14 -0.30
CA SER A 139 14.77 10.35 -0.36
C SER A 139 13.98 9.04 -0.42
N MET A 140 14.52 7.99 -1.05
CA MET A 140 13.93 6.64 -0.99
C MET A 140 14.04 6.00 0.40
N LEU A 141 15.15 6.21 1.13
CA LEU A 141 15.27 5.79 2.52
C LEU A 141 14.27 6.54 3.41
N ILE A 142 14.15 7.86 3.24
CA ILE A 142 13.16 8.68 3.95
C ILE A 142 11.74 8.16 3.65
N LEU A 143 11.43 7.78 2.41
CA LEU A 143 10.14 7.18 2.06
C LEU A 143 9.87 5.91 2.87
N LEU A 144 10.86 5.01 2.99
CA LEU A 144 10.74 3.80 3.81
C LEU A 144 10.48 4.14 5.29
N LEU A 145 11.19 5.11 5.84
CA LEU A 145 11.00 5.55 7.22
C LEU A 145 9.61 6.15 7.45
N ILE A 146 9.10 6.95 6.50
CA ILE A 146 7.74 7.49 6.57
C ILE A 146 6.71 6.35 6.52
N TYR A 147 6.89 5.35 5.65
CA TYR A 147 6.05 4.15 5.65
C TYR A 147 6.03 3.45 7.01
N CYS A 148 7.20 3.22 7.61
CA CYS A 148 7.32 2.63 8.95
C CYS A 148 6.58 3.48 9.99
N GLY A 149 6.73 4.81 9.94
CA GLY A 149 6.02 5.75 10.81
C GLY A 149 4.50 5.66 10.66
N ILE A 150 3.99 5.58 9.42
CA ILE A 150 2.57 5.40 9.13
C ILE A 150 2.05 4.05 9.68
N ILE A 151 2.80 2.96 9.48
CA ILE A 151 2.42 1.63 9.98
C ILE A 151 2.39 1.65 11.52
N ALA A 152 3.38 2.27 12.16
CA ALA A 152 3.43 2.42 13.61
C ALA A 152 2.23 3.25 14.11
N LEU A 153 1.93 4.38 13.48
CA LEU A 153 0.83 5.27 13.86
C LEU A 153 -0.54 4.59 13.78
N TRP A 154 -0.75 3.73 12.77
CA TRP A 154 -1.95 2.90 12.66
C TRP A 154 -2.11 1.86 13.78
N ARG A 155 -1.01 1.48 14.45
CA ARG A 155 -0.98 0.48 15.52
C ARG A 155 -1.02 1.11 16.92
N THR A 156 -0.49 2.33 17.07
CA THR A 156 -0.40 2.99 18.38
C THR A 156 -1.68 3.72 18.79
N LEU A 157 -2.45 4.24 17.83
CA LEU A 157 -3.70 4.94 18.12
C LEU A 157 -4.88 3.97 18.20
N GLU A 158 -5.51 3.89 19.38
CA GLU A 158 -6.63 2.98 19.66
C GLU A 158 -7.94 3.42 19.00
N ASP A 159 -8.21 4.73 19.01
CA ASP A 159 -9.36 5.35 18.36
C ASP A 159 -9.16 5.34 16.83
N PRO A 160 -9.98 4.58 16.08
CA PRO A 160 -9.84 4.44 14.63
C PRO A 160 -9.99 5.77 13.87
N ASN A 161 -10.83 6.68 14.35
CA ASN A 161 -11.10 7.96 13.68
C ASN A 161 -9.93 8.93 13.89
N ARG A 162 -9.38 8.96 15.11
CA ARG A 162 -8.17 9.74 15.40
C ARG A 162 -6.97 9.19 14.65
N ALA A 163 -6.82 7.86 14.58
CA ALA A 163 -5.78 7.19 13.81
C ALA A 163 -5.86 7.55 12.32
N ALA A 164 -7.06 7.41 11.73
CA ALA A 164 -7.30 7.75 10.33
C ALA A 164 -6.90 9.18 9.99
N ARG A 165 -7.35 10.16 10.79
CA ARG A 165 -7.03 11.58 10.56
C ARG A 165 -5.53 11.85 10.70
N ALA A 166 -4.89 11.35 11.76
CA ALA A 166 -3.47 11.56 12.01
C ALA A 166 -2.61 10.95 10.89
N VAL A 167 -2.93 9.73 10.46
CA VAL A 167 -2.22 9.08 9.35
C VAL A 167 -2.47 9.81 8.03
N ALA A 168 -3.68 10.26 7.74
CA ALA A 168 -3.97 11.00 6.51
C ALA A 168 -3.14 12.28 6.43
N ILE A 169 -3.04 13.05 7.52
CA ILE A 169 -2.21 14.25 7.60
C ILE A 169 -0.73 13.89 7.36
N LEU A 170 -0.19 12.91 8.10
CA LEU A 170 1.22 12.48 7.94
C LEU A 170 1.50 12.01 6.50
N THR A 171 0.58 11.27 5.90
CA THR A 171 0.69 10.77 4.54
C THR A 171 0.80 11.92 3.54
N LEU A 172 -0.03 12.96 3.69
CA LEU A 172 -0.01 14.15 2.82
C LEU A 172 1.25 14.99 3.01
N VAL A 173 1.71 15.18 4.24
CA VAL A 173 2.99 15.86 4.50
C VAL A 173 4.14 15.09 3.85
N GLY A 174 4.19 13.77 4.02
CA GLY A 174 5.21 12.93 3.39
C GLY A 174 5.08 12.84 1.86
N ALA A 175 3.93 13.18 1.27
CA ALA A 175 3.75 13.20 -0.18
C ALA A 175 4.65 14.23 -0.87
N VAL A 176 5.12 15.25 -0.14
CA VAL A 176 6.16 16.19 -0.60
C VAL A 176 7.46 15.48 -0.97
N ASN A 177 7.73 14.30 -0.42
CA ASN A 177 8.91 13.51 -0.76
C ASN A 177 8.83 12.89 -2.18
N LEU A 178 7.63 12.69 -2.73
CA LEU A 178 7.45 12.12 -4.08
C LEU A 178 8.08 12.97 -5.20
N PRO A 179 7.82 14.29 -5.30
CA PRO A 179 8.52 15.12 -6.28
C PRO A 179 10.03 15.18 -6.01
N ILE A 180 10.48 15.14 -4.75
CA ILE A 180 11.91 15.09 -4.41
C ILE A 180 12.54 13.82 -5.02
N ILE A 181 11.93 12.65 -4.84
CA ILE A 181 12.41 11.39 -5.45
C ILE A 181 12.45 11.51 -6.97
N LYS A 182 11.36 11.99 -7.59
CA LYS A 182 11.23 12.08 -9.05
C LYS A 182 12.27 13.01 -9.67
N PHE A 183 12.40 14.22 -9.12
CA PHE A 183 13.22 15.29 -9.68
C PHE A 183 14.63 15.34 -9.07
N SER A 184 14.96 14.48 -8.10
CA SER A 184 16.30 14.37 -7.48
C SER A 184 17.44 14.36 -8.50
N VAL A 185 17.31 13.60 -9.60
CA VAL A 185 18.30 13.50 -10.69
C VAL A 185 18.43 14.75 -11.55
N ASN A 186 17.43 15.64 -11.51
CA ASN A 186 17.47 16.90 -12.24
C ASN A 186 17.98 18.03 -11.34
N TRP A 187 17.71 17.97 -10.03
CA TRP A 187 18.03 19.01 -9.07
C TRP A 187 19.44 18.88 -8.47
N TRP A 188 19.97 17.66 -8.36
CA TRP A 188 21.29 17.41 -7.77
C TRP A 188 22.14 16.46 -8.61
N SER A 189 23.46 16.55 -8.41
CA SER A 189 24.40 15.53 -8.86
C SER A 189 24.17 14.24 -8.07
N THR A 190 23.96 13.13 -8.78
CA THR A 190 23.66 11.82 -8.22
C THR A 190 24.32 10.74 -9.10
N LEU A 191 24.60 9.58 -8.50
CA LEU A 191 25.06 8.41 -9.26
C LEU A 191 23.98 7.89 -10.24
N HIS A 192 22.72 8.28 -10.00
CA HIS A 192 21.60 7.84 -10.81
C HIS A 192 21.51 8.59 -12.13
N GLN A 193 21.35 7.85 -13.21
CA GLN A 193 21.07 8.46 -14.50
C GLN A 193 19.65 9.08 -14.55
N PRO A 194 19.45 10.14 -15.36
CA PRO A 194 18.12 10.69 -15.62
C PRO A 194 17.17 9.64 -16.19
N ALA A 195 15.88 9.72 -15.87
CA ALA A 195 14.89 8.69 -16.21
C ALA A 195 14.86 8.34 -17.71
N SER A 196 15.13 7.09 -18.10
CA SER A 196 15.27 6.67 -19.52
C SER A 196 13.99 6.11 -20.17
N ILE A 197 12.94 5.87 -19.38
CA ILE A 197 11.69 5.23 -19.83
C ILE A 197 10.65 6.26 -20.29
N LEU A 198 10.44 7.32 -19.50
CA LEU A 198 9.46 8.37 -19.78
C LEU A 198 10.19 9.71 -19.92
N ARG A 199 10.58 10.04 -21.16
CA ARG A 199 11.14 11.34 -21.57
C ARG A 199 10.27 11.95 -22.66
N MET A 200 10.28 13.28 -22.77
CA MET A 200 9.55 14.02 -23.83
C MET A 200 9.96 13.62 -25.26
N GLY A 201 11.16 13.04 -25.45
CA GLY A 201 11.66 12.57 -26.74
C GLY A 201 11.56 11.06 -27.00
N GLY A 202 10.85 10.30 -26.15
CA GLY A 202 10.78 8.83 -26.23
C GLY A 202 11.83 8.12 -25.36
N SER A 203 11.72 6.79 -25.27
CA SER A 203 12.67 5.99 -24.47
C SER A 203 14.01 5.85 -25.17
N THR A 204 15.10 5.96 -24.41
CA THR A 204 16.46 5.72 -24.90
C THR A 204 16.94 4.29 -24.66
N ILE A 205 16.06 3.41 -24.17
CA ILE A 205 16.36 2.00 -23.94
C ILE A 205 16.03 1.23 -25.20
N ASP A 206 16.96 0.35 -25.63
CA ASP A 206 16.72 -0.52 -26.78
C ASP A 206 15.44 -1.36 -26.58
N PRO A 207 14.59 -1.53 -27.62
CA PRO A 207 13.34 -2.30 -27.51
C PRO A 207 13.52 -3.70 -26.89
N SER A 208 14.65 -4.36 -27.13
CA SER A 208 14.97 -5.68 -26.56
C SER A 208 15.06 -5.69 -25.03
N MET A 209 15.39 -4.55 -24.42
CA MET A 209 15.44 -4.36 -22.96
C MET A 209 14.20 -3.63 -22.43
N LEU A 210 13.61 -2.73 -23.24
CA LEU A 210 12.46 -1.93 -22.83
C LEU A 210 11.20 -2.76 -22.64
N TYR A 211 10.85 -3.65 -23.59
CA TYR A 211 9.61 -4.42 -23.49
C TYR A 211 9.58 -5.38 -22.29
N PRO A 212 10.64 -6.17 -22.01
CA PRO A 212 10.67 -6.97 -20.79
C PRO A 212 10.56 -6.12 -19.53
N LEU A 213 11.12 -4.91 -19.52
CA LEU A 213 11.04 -4.00 -18.38
C LEU A 213 9.62 -3.49 -18.17
N LEU A 214 8.93 -3.10 -19.24
CA LEU A 214 7.52 -2.67 -19.17
C LEU A 214 6.60 -3.82 -18.73
N ILE A 215 6.86 -5.05 -19.20
CA ILE A 215 6.13 -6.24 -18.76
C ILE A 215 6.35 -6.48 -17.27
N MET A 216 7.58 -6.36 -16.77
CA MET A 216 7.88 -6.50 -15.34
C MET A 216 7.25 -5.39 -14.49
N ILE A 217 7.24 -4.13 -14.96
CA ILE A 217 6.52 -3.03 -14.30
C ILE A 217 5.01 -3.32 -14.27
N GLY A 218 4.44 -3.81 -15.38
CA GLY A 218 3.04 -4.21 -15.48
C GLY A 218 2.70 -5.37 -14.54
N ALA A 219 3.53 -6.41 -14.50
CA ALA A 219 3.41 -7.56 -13.61
C ALA A 219 3.43 -7.12 -12.14
N ALA A 220 4.42 -6.30 -11.75
CA ALA A 220 4.54 -5.78 -10.40
C ALA A 220 3.36 -4.88 -10.01
N THR A 221 2.88 -4.04 -10.93
CA THR A 221 1.72 -3.16 -10.69
C THR A 221 0.47 -4.00 -10.49
N LEU A 222 0.21 -4.96 -11.38
CA LEU A 222 -0.95 -5.84 -11.31
C LEU A 222 -0.91 -6.72 -10.04
N GLY A 223 0.25 -7.32 -9.74
CA GLY A 223 0.47 -8.11 -8.52
C GLY A 223 0.31 -7.26 -7.25
N GLY A 224 0.91 -6.07 -7.22
CA GLY A 224 0.78 -5.12 -6.14
C GLY A 224 -0.67 -4.72 -5.90
N THR A 225 -1.41 -4.31 -6.94
CA THR A 225 -2.84 -3.97 -6.82
C THR A 225 -3.68 -5.17 -6.37
N THR A 226 -3.36 -6.38 -6.83
CA THR A 226 -4.03 -7.62 -6.38
C THR A 226 -3.81 -7.84 -4.88
N LEU A 227 -2.56 -7.73 -4.40
CA LEU A 227 -2.23 -7.81 -2.98
C LEU A 227 -2.94 -6.73 -2.17
N HIS A 228 -3.04 -5.52 -2.71
CA HIS A 228 -3.74 -4.42 -2.06
C HIS A 228 -5.24 -4.70 -1.92
N LEU A 229 -5.89 -5.23 -2.95
CA LEU A 229 -7.29 -5.65 -2.89
C LEU A 229 -7.50 -6.75 -1.82
N TYR A 230 -6.63 -7.77 -1.77
CA TYR A 230 -6.67 -8.78 -0.71
C TYR A 230 -6.50 -8.17 0.69
N ALA A 231 -5.54 -7.25 0.85
CA ALA A 231 -5.28 -6.57 2.11
C ALA A 231 -6.46 -5.69 2.55
N MET A 232 -7.09 -4.96 1.62
CA MET A 232 -8.30 -4.18 1.88
C MET A 232 -9.46 -5.07 2.32
N ARG A 233 -9.69 -6.19 1.62
CA ARG A 233 -10.72 -7.18 1.99
C ARG A 233 -10.49 -7.72 3.40
N THR A 234 -9.24 -8.07 3.70
CA THR A 234 -8.83 -8.57 5.02
C THR A 234 -9.05 -7.52 6.11
N GLU A 235 -8.73 -6.26 5.85
CA GLU A 235 -8.96 -5.15 6.78
C GLU A 235 -10.46 -4.90 7.02
N ILE A 236 -11.31 -4.96 5.99
CA ILE A 236 -12.77 -4.86 6.15
C ILE A 236 -13.29 -5.99 7.03
N MET A 237 -12.86 -7.23 6.78
CA MET A 237 -13.25 -8.38 7.60
C MET A 237 -12.77 -8.23 9.04
N ARG A 238 -11.53 -7.76 9.26
CA ARG A 238 -10.98 -7.48 10.59
C ARG A 238 -11.81 -6.46 11.36
N ARG A 239 -12.21 -5.36 10.72
CA ARG A 239 -13.10 -4.35 11.33
C ARG A 239 -14.46 -4.95 11.68
N ARG A 240 -15.04 -5.76 10.79
CA ARG A 240 -16.32 -6.44 11.03
C ARG A 240 -16.26 -7.39 12.23
N VAL A 241 -15.21 -8.21 12.32
CA VAL A 241 -14.99 -9.11 13.47
C VAL A 241 -14.90 -8.29 14.76
N ARG A 242 -14.08 -7.22 14.79
CA ARG A 242 -13.97 -6.34 15.97
C ARG A 242 -15.32 -5.79 16.42
N THR A 243 -16.14 -5.28 15.51
CA THR A 243 -17.48 -4.76 15.84
C THR A 243 -18.40 -5.84 16.39
N LEU A 244 -18.38 -7.05 15.82
CA LEU A 244 -19.21 -8.17 16.30
C LEU A 244 -18.78 -8.64 17.68
N THR A 245 -17.47 -8.72 17.95
CA THR A 245 -16.94 -9.09 19.27
C THR A 245 -17.37 -8.09 20.35
N ILE A 246 -17.32 -6.78 20.07
CA ILE A 246 -17.78 -5.76 21.02
C ILE A 246 -19.28 -5.90 21.31
N ARG A 247 -20.10 -6.10 20.27
CA ARG A 247 -21.55 -6.29 20.43
C ARG A 247 -21.90 -7.55 21.22
N GLU A 248 -21.17 -8.63 21.02
CA GLU A 248 -21.38 -9.87 21.78
C GLU A 248 -20.98 -9.69 23.24
N ALA A 249 -19.88 -8.98 23.53
CA ALA A 249 -19.50 -8.64 24.91
C ALA A 249 -20.60 -7.79 25.60
N GLU A 250 -21.12 -6.76 24.92
CA GLU A 250 -22.23 -5.95 25.46
C GLU A 250 -23.51 -6.78 25.69
N ARG A 251 -23.80 -7.76 24.83
CA ARG A 251 -24.94 -8.67 24.99
C ARG A 251 -24.76 -9.55 26.22
N LEU A 252 -23.56 -10.13 26.38
CA LEU A 252 -23.22 -10.99 27.52
C LEU A 252 -23.33 -10.24 28.85
N ASP A 253 -22.81 -9.01 28.91
CA ASP A 253 -22.91 -8.13 30.09
C ASP A 253 -24.36 -7.82 30.45
N ARG A 254 -25.25 -7.62 29.46
CA ARG A 254 -26.69 -7.40 29.71
C ARG A 254 -27.41 -8.64 30.22
N THR A 255 -26.98 -9.83 29.78
CA THR A 255 -27.59 -11.12 30.17
C THR A 255 -27.00 -11.70 31.45
N GLN A 256 -25.89 -11.18 31.97
CA GLN A 256 -25.33 -11.60 33.23
C GLN A 256 -26.27 -11.19 34.39
N PRO A 257 -26.62 -12.12 35.30
CA PRO A 257 -27.35 -11.75 36.52
C PRO A 257 -26.52 -10.72 37.29
N ARG A 258 -27.08 -9.53 37.57
CA ARG A 258 -26.42 -8.60 38.49
C ARG A 258 -26.30 -9.32 39.82
N LEU A 259 -25.06 -9.61 40.25
CA LEU A 259 -24.79 -10.00 41.62
C LEU A 259 -25.27 -8.84 42.50
N THR A 260 -26.43 -9.00 43.14
CA THR A 260 -26.83 -8.12 44.23
C THR A 260 -25.71 -8.16 45.26
N PRO A 261 -25.11 -7.01 45.64
CA PRO A 261 -24.16 -6.99 46.74
C PRO A 261 -24.82 -7.68 47.93
N THR A 262 -24.20 -8.74 48.45
CA THR A 262 -24.66 -9.36 49.69
C THR A 262 -24.75 -8.26 50.73
N PRO A 263 -25.91 -7.99 51.35
CA PRO A 263 -26.00 -6.97 52.38
C PRO A 263 -24.94 -7.29 53.44
N ALA A 264 -24.09 -6.31 53.74
CA ALA A 264 -23.06 -6.44 54.76
C ALA A 264 -23.75 -6.88 56.05
N THR A 265 -23.51 -8.12 56.45
CA THR A 265 -23.94 -8.62 57.76
C THR A 265 -23.23 -7.77 58.80
N LEU A 266 -23.96 -6.86 59.44
CA LEU A 266 -23.47 -6.17 60.64
C LEU A 266 -23.03 -7.24 61.64
N PRO A 267 -21.83 -7.12 62.25
CA PRO A 267 -21.38 -8.09 63.24
C PRO A 267 -22.35 -8.08 64.42
N VAL A 268 -23.07 -9.19 64.58
CA VAL A 268 -23.91 -9.46 65.75
C VAL A 268 -22.98 -9.80 66.91
N GLY A 269 -22.93 -8.93 67.90
CA GLY A 269 -22.30 -9.21 69.19
C GLY A 269 -21.13 -8.27 69.55
N GLN A 270 -21.46 -7.12 70.13
CA GLN A 270 -20.59 -6.47 71.11
C GLN A 270 -21.39 -6.42 72.42
N PRO A 271 -20.96 -7.12 73.49
CA PRO A 271 -21.60 -7.04 74.80
C PRO A 271 -21.30 -5.69 75.46
N VAL A 272 -22.26 -5.27 76.28
CA VAL A 272 -22.36 -4.02 77.05
C VAL A 272 -21.23 -3.88 78.06
#